data_AF-A0A0T6ZPM8-F1
#
_entry.id   AF-A0A0T6ZPM8-F1
#
_cell.length_a   1.000
_cell.length_b   1.000
_cell.length_c   1.000
_cell.angle_alpha   90.00
_cell.angle_beta   90.00
_cell.angle_gamma   90.00
#
_symmetry.space_group_name_H-M   'P 1'
#
loop_
_entity.id
_entity.type
_entity.pdbx_description
1 polymer ?
#
loop_
_entity_poly.entity_id
_entity_poly.type
_entity_poly.pdbx_seq_one_letter_code
_entity_poly.pdbx_strand_id
1 'polypeptide(L)'
;MTTIKLGLTTAILFSLTATVFAADGEQARIAATVDKAIRPIMGEYKVPGMAIAVTVDGQHYFVNYGVASKETKAPVTENTLFELGSISKTFAGTLASYAQVLGKLSFDDHPGKYMPDLSGSAIDKATLLNLATYTAGGLPLQFPDEVKSNADMLTYFSNWKPGAEPGKERRYSNPSIGLFGHAAGLAMGSNFATALETELFPKLGLKHSYVTVPRSAMGSYAWGYGKADKPIRVNPGMFDAEAYGVKSSAADMIRFVEANIQPEQFDGPVRKALEGTHIGYFDTGKMIQGLGWEQCPYPVSLERLLDGNSRTMAMEANPATALNPPKRPDGATLYNKTGSTNGFGGYVAFVPEKKIGVVMLANRNFPNPERIKAVHAILKTLATAAE
;
A
#
# COMPACT_ATOMS: atom_id res chain seq x y z
N MET A 1 45.97 59.34 25.38
CA MET A 1 45.04 58.24 25.75
C MET A 1 43.93 58.20 24.72
N THR A 2 44.08 57.42 23.66
CA THR A 2 42.97 57.13 22.73
C THR A 2 43.24 55.77 22.11
N THR A 3 42.50 54.76 22.55
CA THR A 3 42.72 53.35 22.23
C THR A 3 41.86 52.98 21.02
N ILE A 4 42.49 52.55 19.93
CA ILE A 4 41.85 52.01 18.73
C ILE A 4 41.47 50.56 19.02
N LYS A 5 40.18 50.21 18.93
CA LYS A 5 39.70 48.81 18.92
C LYS A 5 39.43 48.38 17.48
N LEU A 6 40.29 47.49 16.97
CA LEU A 6 40.10 46.77 15.72
C LEU A 6 39.22 45.54 16.01
N GLY A 7 37.99 45.53 15.49
CA GLY A 7 37.07 44.40 15.62
C GLY A 7 37.36 43.34 14.55
N LEU A 8 37.64 42.12 15.01
CA LEU A 8 37.93 40.94 14.21
C LEU A 8 36.61 40.40 13.60
N THR A 9 36.39 40.58 12.30
CA THR A 9 35.32 39.88 11.56
C THR A 9 35.85 38.50 11.14
N THR A 10 35.54 37.47 11.91
CA THR A 10 35.85 36.08 11.60
C THR A 10 34.83 35.51 10.61
N ALA A 11 35.32 34.95 9.51
CA ALA A 11 34.56 34.32 8.44
C ALA A 11 33.77 33.09 8.92
N ILE A 12 32.45 33.08 8.68
CA ILE A 12 31.61 31.88 8.71
C ILE A 12 30.97 31.77 7.33
N LEU A 13 31.64 31.11 6.39
CA LEU A 13 31.08 30.86 5.05
C LEU A 13 31.82 29.72 4.34
N PHE A 14 31.78 28.49 4.88
CA PHE A 14 32.30 27.31 4.15
C PHE A 14 31.62 25.96 4.46
N SER A 15 30.45 25.94 5.10
CA SER A 15 29.75 24.70 5.45
C SER A 15 28.53 24.34 4.57
N LEU A 16 28.12 25.19 3.62
CA LEU A 16 26.96 24.90 2.74
C LEU A 16 27.28 24.11 1.47
N THR A 17 28.55 24.01 1.06
CA THR A 17 28.91 23.37 -0.22
C THR A 17 29.05 21.85 -0.10
N ALA A 18 29.52 21.33 1.03
CA ALA A 18 29.77 19.90 1.22
C ALA A 18 28.49 19.05 1.25
N THR A 19 27.37 19.59 1.74
CA THR A 19 26.09 18.87 1.84
C THR A 19 25.40 18.66 0.49
N VAL A 20 25.57 19.59 -0.45
CA VAL A 20 24.94 19.50 -1.79
C VAL A 20 25.62 18.40 -2.62
N PHE A 21 26.95 18.36 -2.63
CA PHE A 21 27.69 17.33 -3.39
C PHE A 21 27.47 15.90 -2.88
N ALA A 22 27.25 15.72 -1.57
CA ALA A 22 26.97 14.41 -0.98
C ALA A 22 25.56 13.88 -1.36
N ALA A 23 24.55 14.76 -1.37
CA ALA A 23 23.19 14.40 -1.77
C ALA A 23 23.10 14.03 -3.25
N ASP A 24 23.84 14.73 -4.12
CA ASP A 24 23.90 14.44 -5.56
C ASP A 24 24.57 13.08 -5.84
N GLY A 25 25.62 12.74 -5.07
CA GLY A 25 26.29 11.44 -5.18
C GLY A 25 25.41 10.27 -4.77
N GLU A 26 24.65 10.43 -3.70
CA GLU A 26 23.72 9.41 -3.19
C GLU A 26 22.55 9.18 -4.16
N GLN A 27 21.92 10.25 -4.66
CA GLN A 27 20.88 10.16 -5.68
C GLN A 27 21.39 9.44 -6.94
N ALA A 28 22.61 9.72 -7.41
CA ALA A 28 23.20 9.04 -8.56
C ALA A 28 23.41 7.54 -8.30
N ARG A 29 23.85 7.16 -7.10
CA ARG A 29 24.04 5.76 -6.68
C ARG A 29 22.71 5.00 -6.60
N ILE A 30 21.69 5.61 -5.98
CA ILE A 30 20.35 5.03 -5.90
C ILE A 30 19.75 4.91 -7.30
N ALA A 31 19.86 5.94 -8.13
CA ALA A 31 19.40 5.90 -9.52
C ALA A 31 20.07 4.77 -10.32
N ALA A 32 21.39 4.56 -10.18
CA ALA A 32 22.07 3.45 -10.83
C ALA A 32 21.58 2.07 -10.36
N THR A 33 21.35 1.90 -9.05
CA THR A 33 20.78 0.68 -8.47
C THR A 33 19.39 0.40 -9.03
N VAL A 34 18.52 1.41 -9.06
CA VAL A 34 17.15 1.29 -9.59
C VAL A 34 17.18 1.05 -11.11
N ASP A 35 17.98 1.79 -11.87
CA ASP A 35 18.11 1.65 -13.32
C ASP A 35 18.46 0.23 -13.75
N LYS A 36 19.41 -0.39 -13.04
CA LYS A 36 19.84 -1.77 -13.30
C LYS A 36 18.67 -2.76 -13.18
N ALA A 37 17.76 -2.54 -12.24
CA ALA A 37 16.60 -3.40 -12.00
C ALA A 37 15.41 -3.08 -12.93
N ILE A 38 15.22 -1.80 -13.30
CA ILE A 38 13.98 -1.33 -13.93
C ILE A 38 14.07 -1.19 -15.46
N ARG A 39 15.23 -0.76 -16.00
CA ARG A 39 15.35 -0.55 -17.46
C ARG A 39 15.02 -1.78 -18.31
N PRO A 40 15.41 -3.02 -17.93
CA PRO A 40 15.02 -4.21 -18.68
C PRO A 40 13.49 -4.42 -18.72
N ILE A 41 12.81 -4.18 -17.59
CA ILE A 41 11.36 -4.35 -17.45
C ILE A 41 10.60 -3.36 -18.35
N MET A 42 11.06 -2.10 -18.41
CA MET A 42 10.43 -1.07 -19.26
C MET A 42 10.34 -1.53 -20.72
N GLY A 43 11.42 -2.11 -21.26
CA GLY A 43 11.49 -2.62 -22.62
C GLY A 43 10.71 -3.91 -22.82
N GLU A 44 10.97 -4.93 -21.99
CA GLU A 44 10.38 -6.27 -22.10
C GLU A 44 8.85 -6.23 -22.01
N TYR A 45 8.32 -5.49 -21.04
CA TYR A 45 6.87 -5.38 -20.80
C TYR A 45 6.23 -4.18 -21.48
N LYS A 46 6.99 -3.41 -22.27
CA LYS A 46 6.51 -2.22 -22.98
C LYS A 46 5.76 -1.26 -22.04
N VAL A 47 6.31 -1.05 -20.84
CA VAL A 47 5.72 -0.17 -19.83
C VAL A 47 5.86 1.27 -20.31
N PRO A 48 4.76 2.02 -20.50
CA PRO A 48 4.86 3.37 -21.05
C PRO A 48 5.53 4.37 -20.10
N GLY A 49 5.23 4.27 -18.81
CA GLY A 49 5.80 5.10 -17.76
C GLY A 49 5.75 4.43 -16.40
N MET A 50 6.75 4.73 -15.59
CA MET A 50 6.91 4.19 -14.24
C MET A 50 7.56 5.23 -13.33
N ALA A 51 7.05 5.37 -12.10
CA ALA A 51 7.65 6.15 -11.04
C ALA A 51 8.17 5.21 -9.95
N ILE A 52 9.44 5.36 -9.59
CA ILE A 52 10.07 4.66 -8.46
C ILE A 52 10.41 5.70 -7.39
N ALA A 53 10.03 5.41 -6.16
CA ALA A 53 10.52 6.13 -4.99
C ALA A 53 11.22 5.16 -4.04
N VAL A 54 12.33 5.59 -3.48
CA VAL A 54 13.14 4.84 -2.51
C VAL A 54 13.32 5.70 -1.26
N THR A 55 13.19 5.10 -0.09
CA THR A 55 13.63 5.71 1.18
C THR A 55 14.81 4.92 1.73
N VAL A 56 15.83 5.65 2.20
CA VAL A 56 16.98 5.12 2.93
C VAL A 56 17.27 6.10 4.06
N ASP A 57 17.19 5.63 5.31
CA ASP A 57 17.44 6.46 6.50
C ASP A 57 16.61 7.77 6.53
N GLY A 58 15.35 7.69 6.10
CA GLY A 58 14.43 8.81 6.04
C GLY A 58 14.68 9.81 4.90
N GLN A 59 15.64 9.53 4.01
CA GLN A 59 15.88 10.32 2.80
C GLN A 59 15.18 9.70 1.60
N HIS A 60 14.45 10.52 0.84
CA HIS A 60 13.68 10.08 -0.32
C HIS A 60 14.43 10.33 -1.63
N TYR A 61 14.44 9.33 -2.51
CA TYR A 61 15.05 9.38 -3.83
C TYR A 61 14.00 8.98 -4.88
N PHE A 62 13.96 9.71 -5.99
CA PHE A 62 12.97 9.51 -7.05
C PHE A 62 13.65 9.18 -8.37
N VAL A 63 13.14 8.16 -9.07
CA VAL A 63 13.60 7.77 -10.40
C VAL A 63 12.39 7.52 -11.28
N ASN A 64 12.21 8.38 -12.28
CA ASN A 64 11.01 8.40 -13.13
C ASN A 64 11.36 8.04 -14.57
N TYR A 65 10.51 7.23 -15.21
CA TYR A 65 10.72 6.72 -16.55
C TYR A 65 9.50 6.98 -17.44
N GLY A 66 9.78 7.33 -18.70
CA GLY A 66 8.79 7.34 -19.77
C GLY A 66 7.69 8.38 -19.58
N VAL A 67 6.47 8.03 -19.99
CA VAL A 67 5.34 8.97 -20.11
C VAL A 67 4.12 8.53 -19.31
N ALA A 68 3.47 9.48 -18.65
CA ALA A 68 2.18 9.30 -17.99
C ALA A 68 1.05 9.11 -19.00
N SER A 69 1.24 9.61 -20.23
CA SER A 69 0.30 9.49 -21.35
C SER A 69 1.05 9.39 -22.68
N LYS A 70 0.78 8.33 -23.44
CA LYS A 70 1.29 8.13 -24.80
C LYS A 70 0.77 9.15 -25.81
N GLU A 71 -0.40 9.74 -25.55
CA GLU A 71 -1.02 10.72 -26.43
C GLU A 71 -0.39 12.10 -26.25
N THR A 72 -0.40 12.61 -25.01
CA THR A 72 0.13 13.95 -24.71
C THR A 72 1.64 13.99 -24.55
N LYS A 73 2.29 12.82 -24.44
CA LYS A 73 3.72 12.66 -24.13
C LYS A 73 4.15 13.29 -22.81
N ALA A 74 3.20 13.58 -21.91
CA ALA A 74 3.52 14.11 -20.58
C ALA A 74 4.48 13.16 -19.85
N PRO A 75 5.64 13.64 -19.37
CA PRO A 75 6.59 12.79 -18.66
C PRO A 75 6.01 12.29 -17.35
N VAL A 76 6.44 11.11 -16.91
CA VAL A 76 6.21 10.70 -15.52
C VAL A 76 7.05 11.58 -14.59
N THR A 77 6.44 12.00 -13.49
CA THR A 77 7.10 12.68 -12.37
C THR A 77 6.76 11.93 -11.08
N GLU A 78 7.44 12.27 -9.99
CA GLU A 78 7.14 11.74 -8.66
C GLU A 78 5.72 12.11 -8.18
N ASN A 79 5.11 13.14 -8.77
CA ASN A 79 3.76 13.63 -8.47
C ASN A 79 2.68 13.10 -9.44
N THR A 80 3.06 12.29 -10.44
CA THR A 80 2.09 11.64 -11.33
C THR A 80 1.22 10.67 -10.53
N LEU A 81 -0.10 10.76 -10.67
CA LEU A 81 -1.04 9.86 -10.01
C LEU A 81 -1.19 8.57 -10.80
N PHE A 82 -0.99 7.45 -10.13
CA PHE A 82 -1.23 6.09 -10.63
C PHE A 82 -2.33 5.43 -9.82
N GLU A 83 -3.06 4.50 -10.44
CA GLU A 83 -3.98 3.64 -9.71
C GLU A 83 -3.20 2.63 -8.89
N LEU A 84 -3.44 2.59 -7.59
CA LEU A 84 -2.74 1.70 -6.66
C LEU A 84 -3.25 0.27 -6.74
N GLY A 85 -4.47 0.07 -7.25
CA GLY A 85 -5.15 -1.21 -7.17
C GLY A 85 -5.14 -1.73 -5.73
N SER A 86 -4.86 -3.02 -5.55
CA SER A 86 -4.85 -3.66 -4.22
C SER A 86 -3.84 -3.13 -3.19
N ILE A 87 -2.93 -2.23 -3.54
CA ILE A 87 -2.17 -1.48 -2.52
C ILE A 87 -3.12 -0.63 -1.67
N SER A 88 -4.28 -0.21 -2.20
CA SER A 88 -5.33 0.53 -1.46
C SER A 88 -5.76 -0.14 -0.14
N LYS A 89 -5.65 -1.46 -0.06
CA LYS A 89 -6.03 -2.25 1.12
C LYS A 89 -5.17 -1.95 2.36
N THR A 90 -3.97 -1.43 2.18
CA THR A 90 -3.13 -0.99 3.31
C THR A 90 -3.73 0.26 3.97
N PHE A 91 -4.38 1.14 3.20
CA PHE A 91 -5.16 2.25 3.74
C PHE A 91 -6.44 1.76 4.43
N ALA A 92 -7.12 0.74 3.90
CA ALA A 92 -8.26 0.12 4.59
C ALA A 92 -7.86 -0.46 5.96
N GLY A 93 -6.75 -1.20 6.01
CA GLY A 93 -6.16 -1.69 7.27
C GLY A 93 -5.79 -0.55 8.22
N THR A 94 -5.19 0.52 7.72
CA THR A 94 -4.77 1.67 8.54
C THR A 94 -5.98 2.43 9.09
N LEU A 95 -7.01 2.70 8.28
CA LEU A 95 -8.21 3.40 8.72
C LEU A 95 -8.98 2.60 9.78
N ALA A 96 -9.13 1.29 9.59
CA ALA A 96 -9.79 0.44 10.58
C ALA A 96 -8.97 0.32 11.88
N SER A 97 -7.64 0.23 11.79
CA SER A 97 -6.75 0.30 12.95
C SER A 97 -6.89 1.62 13.69
N TYR A 98 -6.98 2.74 12.96
CA TYR A 98 -7.24 4.06 13.52
C TYR A 98 -8.59 4.12 14.23
N ALA A 99 -9.66 3.63 13.60
CA ALA A 99 -10.99 3.54 14.19
C ALA A 99 -11.01 2.68 15.47
N GLN A 100 -10.27 1.56 15.49
CA GLN A 100 -10.13 0.73 16.70
C GLN A 100 -9.41 1.48 17.82
N VAL A 101 -8.32 2.17 17.53
CA VAL A 101 -7.58 2.97 18.52
C VAL A 101 -8.43 4.09 19.10
N LEU A 102 -9.36 4.65 18.32
CA LEU A 102 -10.35 5.62 18.77
C LEU A 102 -11.54 5.01 19.53
N GLY A 103 -11.57 3.68 19.70
CA GLY A 103 -12.67 2.95 20.35
C GLY A 103 -13.96 2.94 19.54
N LYS A 104 -13.89 3.18 18.22
CA LYS A 104 -15.06 3.23 17.33
C LYS A 104 -15.47 1.85 16.81
N LEU A 105 -14.52 0.92 16.72
CA LEU A 105 -14.75 -0.47 16.38
C LEU A 105 -13.84 -1.41 17.14
N SER A 106 -14.17 -2.70 17.17
CA SER A 106 -13.29 -3.79 17.56
C SER A 106 -13.11 -4.75 16.38
N PHE A 107 -11.91 -5.31 16.19
CA PHE A 107 -11.72 -6.38 15.21
C PHE A 107 -12.46 -7.68 15.56
N ASP A 108 -12.91 -7.82 16.80
CA ASP A 108 -13.79 -8.91 17.23
C ASP A 108 -15.27 -8.63 16.96
N ASP A 109 -15.62 -7.41 16.51
CA ASP A 109 -16.99 -7.11 16.11
C ASP A 109 -17.39 -7.91 14.86
N HIS A 110 -18.68 -8.05 14.67
CA HIS A 110 -19.30 -8.68 13.51
C HIS A 110 -19.90 -7.64 12.56
N PRO A 111 -19.98 -7.88 11.24
CA PRO A 111 -20.44 -6.90 10.27
C PRO A 111 -21.88 -6.41 10.54
N GLY A 112 -22.74 -7.25 11.09
CA GLY A 112 -24.12 -6.92 11.47
C GLY A 112 -24.23 -5.81 12.51
N LYS A 113 -23.18 -5.56 13.31
CA LYS A 113 -23.11 -4.41 14.23
C LYS A 113 -23.15 -3.07 13.49
N TYR A 114 -22.55 -3.01 12.29
CA TYR A 114 -22.45 -1.81 11.47
C TYR A 114 -23.49 -1.78 10.36
N MET A 115 -23.97 -2.96 9.95
CA MET A 115 -24.98 -3.15 8.92
C MET A 115 -26.07 -4.10 9.43
N PRO A 116 -27.08 -3.60 10.17
CA PRO A 116 -28.09 -4.45 10.83
C PRO A 116 -28.84 -5.42 9.92
N ASP A 117 -28.96 -5.13 8.63
CA ASP A 117 -29.55 -6.03 7.63
C ASP A 117 -28.76 -7.34 7.42
N LEU A 118 -27.50 -7.38 7.87
CA LEU A 118 -26.67 -8.57 7.86
C LEU A 118 -26.76 -9.37 9.16
N SER A 119 -27.39 -8.85 10.22
CA SER A 119 -27.43 -9.51 11.53
C SER A 119 -28.02 -10.92 11.45
N GLY A 120 -27.29 -11.90 11.96
CA GLY A 120 -27.71 -13.32 11.96
C GLY A 120 -27.56 -14.04 10.61
N SER A 121 -27.10 -13.35 9.56
CA SER A 121 -26.73 -14.00 8.30
C SER A 121 -25.45 -14.85 8.46
N ALA A 122 -25.13 -15.68 7.47
CA ALA A 122 -23.93 -16.51 7.55
C ALA A 122 -22.63 -15.70 7.55
N ILE A 123 -22.60 -14.55 6.85
CA ILE A 123 -21.42 -13.67 6.85
C ILE A 123 -21.18 -13.04 8.23
N ASP A 124 -22.24 -12.85 9.01
CA ASP A 124 -22.20 -12.26 10.35
C ASP A 124 -21.55 -13.18 11.39
N LYS A 125 -21.24 -14.43 11.04
CA LYS A 125 -20.42 -15.31 11.89
C LYS A 125 -18.93 -14.97 11.87
N ALA A 126 -18.46 -14.32 10.80
CA ALA A 126 -17.09 -13.87 10.67
C ALA A 126 -16.91 -12.55 11.42
N THR A 127 -15.78 -12.38 12.10
CA THR A 127 -15.43 -11.08 12.70
C THR A 127 -14.86 -10.12 11.66
N LEU A 128 -14.77 -8.83 12.00
CA LEU A 128 -14.06 -7.85 11.20
C LEU A 128 -12.61 -8.26 10.95
N LEU A 129 -11.94 -8.92 11.92
CA LEU A 129 -10.61 -9.49 11.71
C LEU A 129 -10.62 -10.52 10.58
N ASN A 130 -11.58 -11.46 10.59
CA ASN A 130 -11.68 -12.46 9.53
C ASN A 130 -11.88 -11.82 8.16
N LEU A 131 -12.68 -10.76 8.08
CA LEU A 131 -12.89 -10.01 6.84
C LEU A 131 -11.61 -9.31 6.37
N ALA A 132 -10.86 -8.69 7.28
CA ALA A 132 -9.60 -8.01 6.99
C ALA A 132 -8.49 -8.95 6.50
N THR A 133 -8.46 -10.18 7.00
CA THR A 133 -7.43 -11.19 6.71
C THR A 133 -7.88 -12.24 5.70
N TYR A 134 -9.03 -12.04 5.05
CA TYR A 134 -9.62 -12.93 4.04
C TYR A 134 -9.90 -14.35 4.54
N THR A 135 -10.19 -14.50 5.83
CA THR A 135 -10.50 -15.77 6.48
C THR A 135 -11.98 -15.87 6.86
N ALA A 136 -12.86 -15.08 6.23
CA ALA A 136 -14.29 -15.03 6.53
C ALA A 136 -15.09 -16.27 6.08
N GLY A 137 -14.47 -17.28 5.46
CA GLY A 137 -15.14 -18.52 5.03
C GLY A 137 -15.28 -18.67 3.51
N GLY A 138 -14.37 -18.10 2.73
CA GLY A 138 -14.24 -18.39 1.30
C GLY A 138 -14.92 -17.41 0.35
N LEU A 139 -15.09 -16.13 0.74
CA LEU A 139 -15.53 -15.06 -0.16
C LEU A 139 -14.66 -15.02 -1.44
N PRO A 140 -15.26 -14.76 -2.62
CA PRO A 140 -14.57 -14.80 -3.91
C PRO A 140 -13.61 -13.61 -4.07
N LEU A 141 -12.73 -13.69 -5.08
CA LEU A 141 -11.79 -12.62 -5.42
C LEU A 141 -12.49 -11.29 -5.72
N GLN A 142 -13.58 -11.34 -6.49
CA GLN A 142 -14.40 -10.20 -6.90
C GLN A 142 -15.86 -10.49 -6.57
N PHE A 143 -16.66 -9.44 -6.46
CA PHE A 143 -18.11 -9.61 -6.54
C PHE A 143 -18.51 -10.26 -7.89
N PRO A 144 -19.62 -11.01 -7.93
CA PRO A 144 -20.31 -11.33 -9.17
C PRO A 144 -20.68 -10.05 -9.93
N ASP A 145 -20.73 -10.12 -11.27
CA ASP A 145 -20.96 -8.95 -12.13
C ASP A 145 -22.33 -8.30 -11.88
N GLU A 146 -23.29 -9.03 -11.30
CA GLU A 146 -24.63 -8.55 -10.98
C GLU A 146 -24.66 -7.60 -9.77
N VAL A 147 -23.63 -7.60 -8.91
CA VAL A 147 -23.59 -6.77 -7.71
C VAL A 147 -23.13 -5.35 -8.06
N LYS A 148 -24.08 -4.46 -8.33
CA LYS A 148 -23.81 -3.09 -8.82
C LYS A 148 -24.34 -1.98 -7.92
N SER A 149 -25.14 -2.32 -6.91
CA SER A 149 -25.76 -1.38 -5.99
C SER A 149 -25.68 -1.86 -4.54
N ASN A 150 -25.94 -0.95 -3.59
CA ASN A 150 -25.98 -1.31 -2.16
C ASN A 150 -27.03 -2.40 -1.88
N ALA A 151 -28.17 -2.36 -2.58
CA ALA A 151 -29.21 -3.37 -2.44
C ALA A 151 -28.74 -4.76 -2.94
N ASP A 152 -28.03 -4.81 -4.07
CA ASP A 152 -27.46 -6.05 -4.57
C ASP A 152 -26.39 -6.61 -3.63
N MET A 153 -25.57 -5.71 -3.06
CA MET A 153 -24.51 -6.07 -2.12
C MET A 153 -25.08 -6.65 -0.82
N LEU A 154 -26.11 -6.01 -0.25
CA LEU A 154 -26.83 -6.54 0.90
C LEU A 154 -27.44 -7.91 0.58
N THR A 155 -28.13 -8.02 -0.54
CA THR A 155 -28.73 -9.29 -1.01
C THR A 155 -27.66 -10.37 -1.18
N TYR A 156 -26.50 -10.02 -1.74
CA TYR A 156 -25.37 -10.92 -1.93
C TYR A 156 -24.85 -11.46 -0.59
N PHE A 157 -24.59 -10.58 0.38
CA PHE A 157 -24.05 -10.99 1.68
C PHE A 157 -25.07 -11.72 2.55
N SER A 158 -26.34 -11.28 2.57
CA SER A 158 -27.39 -11.96 3.34
C SER A 158 -27.65 -13.39 2.84
N ASN A 159 -27.45 -13.65 1.54
CA ASN A 159 -27.61 -14.97 0.92
C ASN A 159 -26.31 -15.75 0.76
N TRP A 160 -25.16 -15.17 1.14
CA TRP A 160 -23.87 -15.81 0.99
C TRP A 160 -23.77 -17.08 1.82
N LYS A 161 -23.18 -18.13 1.25
CA LYS A 161 -22.96 -19.42 1.92
C LYS A 161 -21.45 -19.67 2.06
N PRO A 162 -20.93 -19.83 3.29
CA PRO A 162 -19.52 -20.12 3.51
C PRO A 162 -19.13 -21.46 2.89
N GLY A 163 -17.94 -21.50 2.29
CA GLY A 163 -17.28 -22.75 1.88
C GLY A 163 -16.46 -23.39 3.01
N ALA A 164 -16.14 -22.62 4.05
CA ALA A 164 -15.40 -23.05 5.23
C ALA A 164 -15.82 -22.22 6.45
N GLU A 165 -15.56 -22.71 7.65
CA GLU A 165 -15.74 -21.93 8.87
C GLU A 165 -14.76 -20.73 8.91
N PRO A 166 -15.15 -19.58 9.51
CA PRO A 166 -14.26 -18.45 9.69
C PRO A 166 -12.95 -18.83 10.39
N GLY A 167 -11.84 -18.28 9.92
CA GLY A 167 -10.50 -18.51 10.46
C GLY A 167 -9.80 -19.79 9.99
N LYS A 168 -10.44 -20.65 9.18
CA LYS A 168 -9.84 -21.93 8.74
C LYS A 168 -8.98 -21.84 7.47
N GLU A 169 -9.39 -21.00 6.53
CA GLU A 169 -8.72 -20.85 5.24
C GLU A 169 -8.67 -19.39 4.84
N ARG A 170 -7.56 -18.97 4.23
CA ARG A 170 -7.40 -17.66 3.61
C ARG A 170 -7.74 -17.76 2.12
N ARG A 171 -8.70 -16.95 1.67
CA ARG A 171 -9.01 -16.77 0.24
C ARG A 171 -9.05 -15.28 -0.10
N TYR A 172 -8.01 -14.78 -0.75
CA TYR A 172 -7.87 -13.36 -1.06
C TYR A 172 -9.11 -12.81 -1.80
N SER A 173 -9.71 -11.75 -1.26
CA SER A 173 -11.07 -11.35 -1.62
C SER A 173 -11.29 -9.84 -1.49
N ASN A 174 -11.73 -9.20 -2.57
CA ASN A 174 -12.16 -7.80 -2.55
C ASN A 174 -13.46 -7.61 -1.76
N PRO A 175 -14.53 -8.43 -1.93
CA PRO A 175 -15.72 -8.35 -1.07
C PRO A 175 -15.41 -8.44 0.42
N SER A 176 -14.47 -9.30 0.81
CA SER A 176 -14.09 -9.52 2.23
C SER A 176 -13.52 -8.26 2.87
N ILE A 177 -12.37 -7.78 2.36
CA ILE A 177 -11.76 -6.57 2.92
C ILE A 177 -12.53 -5.30 2.57
N GLY A 178 -13.34 -5.34 1.51
CA GLY A 178 -14.29 -4.30 1.17
C GLY A 178 -15.34 -4.10 2.26
N LEU A 179 -15.97 -5.19 2.73
CA LEU A 179 -16.92 -5.14 3.84
C LEU A 179 -16.25 -4.66 5.14
N PHE A 180 -15.02 -5.09 5.40
CA PHE A 180 -14.20 -4.60 6.52
C PHE A 180 -13.95 -3.08 6.45
N GLY A 181 -13.50 -2.57 5.30
CA GLY A 181 -13.29 -1.14 5.09
C GLY A 181 -14.58 -0.35 5.19
N HIS A 182 -15.68 -0.89 4.66
CA HIS A 182 -17.00 -0.27 4.72
C HIS A 182 -17.48 -0.11 6.17
N ALA A 183 -17.36 -1.17 6.98
CA ALA A 183 -17.65 -1.13 8.41
C ALA A 183 -16.78 -0.09 9.15
N ALA A 184 -15.49 0.03 8.80
CA ALA A 184 -14.62 1.06 9.37
C ALA A 184 -15.07 2.48 9.01
N GLY A 185 -15.53 2.72 7.78
CA GLY A 185 -16.14 3.99 7.39
C GLY A 185 -17.36 4.32 8.23
N LEU A 186 -18.30 3.36 8.34
CA LEU A 186 -19.53 3.52 9.14
C LEU A 186 -19.22 3.78 10.62
N ALA A 187 -18.25 3.06 11.20
CA ALA A 187 -17.79 3.27 12.57
C ALA A 187 -17.24 4.68 12.81
N MET A 188 -16.63 5.28 11.78
CA MET A 188 -16.15 6.66 11.80
C MET A 188 -17.24 7.69 11.53
N GLY A 189 -18.48 7.26 11.25
CA GLY A 189 -19.63 8.14 11.00
C GLY A 189 -19.70 8.72 9.60
N SER A 190 -18.98 8.15 8.62
CA SER A 190 -18.99 8.59 7.21
C SER A 190 -18.92 7.40 6.25
N ASN A 191 -18.83 7.65 4.94
CA ASN A 191 -18.37 6.61 4.02
C ASN A 191 -16.84 6.47 4.08
N PHE A 192 -16.32 5.33 3.59
CA PHE A 192 -14.89 5.02 3.63
C PHE A 192 -14.02 6.04 2.89
N ALA A 193 -14.42 6.46 1.69
CA ALA A 193 -13.66 7.43 0.90
C ALA A 193 -13.52 8.77 1.61
N THR A 194 -14.60 9.25 2.23
CA THR A 194 -14.60 10.48 3.03
C THR A 194 -13.67 10.32 4.24
N ALA A 195 -13.76 9.22 4.98
CA ALA A 195 -12.88 8.98 6.13
C ALA A 195 -11.39 8.95 5.74
N LEU A 196 -11.05 8.38 4.58
CA LEU A 196 -9.68 8.46 4.07
C LEU A 196 -9.26 9.89 3.74
N GLU A 197 -10.07 10.60 2.97
CA GLU A 197 -9.72 11.92 2.42
C GLU A 197 -9.75 13.04 3.48
N THR A 198 -10.59 12.94 4.51
CA THR A 198 -10.73 13.98 5.55
C THR A 198 -10.00 13.66 6.85
N GLU A 199 -9.82 12.38 7.20
CA GLU A 199 -9.13 12.00 8.43
C GLU A 199 -7.73 11.46 8.15
N LEU A 200 -7.60 10.40 7.35
CA LEU A 200 -6.35 9.66 7.31
C LEU A 200 -5.27 10.34 6.45
N PHE A 201 -5.58 10.70 5.20
CA PHE A 201 -4.62 11.31 4.28
C PHE A 201 -4.04 12.63 4.81
N PRO A 202 -4.83 13.57 5.36
CA PRO A 202 -4.27 14.81 5.91
C PRO A 202 -3.33 14.56 7.09
N LYS A 203 -3.67 13.63 8.00
CA LYS A 203 -2.84 13.29 9.17
C LYS A 203 -1.52 12.62 8.79
N LEU A 204 -1.47 11.95 7.64
CA LEU A 204 -0.25 11.34 7.08
C LEU A 204 0.48 12.26 6.07
N GLY A 205 -0.02 13.48 5.84
CA GLY A 205 0.57 14.43 4.90
C GLY A 205 0.45 14.03 3.43
N LEU A 206 -0.53 13.20 3.07
CA LEU A 206 -0.74 12.64 1.73
C LEU A 206 -1.61 13.58 0.89
N LYS A 207 -0.98 14.59 0.28
CA LYS A 207 -1.67 15.69 -0.44
C LYS A 207 -2.00 15.38 -1.90
N HIS A 208 -1.46 14.29 -2.43
CA HIS A 208 -1.64 13.79 -3.79
C HIS A 208 -2.11 12.33 -3.77
N SER A 209 -3.05 12.04 -2.87
CA SER A 209 -3.70 10.75 -2.70
C SER A 209 -5.21 10.95 -2.66
N TYR A 210 -5.93 10.19 -3.49
CA TYR A 210 -7.36 10.40 -3.73
C TYR A 210 -8.07 9.07 -3.94
N VAL A 211 -9.30 8.93 -3.48
CA VAL A 211 -10.21 7.89 -4.00
C VAL A 211 -10.83 8.39 -5.30
N THR A 212 -11.35 9.62 -5.26
CA THR A 212 -11.87 10.34 -6.44
C THR A 212 -10.93 11.48 -6.79
N VAL A 213 -10.23 11.36 -7.91
CA VAL A 213 -9.28 12.40 -8.35
C VAL A 213 -10.04 13.69 -8.68
N PRO A 214 -9.78 14.81 -8.00
CA PRO A 214 -10.49 16.06 -8.24
C PRO A 214 -10.09 16.66 -9.59
N ARG A 215 -10.95 17.51 -10.16
CA ARG A 215 -10.70 18.18 -11.45
C ARG A 215 -9.35 18.91 -11.49
N SER A 216 -8.94 19.52 -10.38
CA SER A 216 -7.66 20.22 -10.25
C SER A 216 -6.44 19.30 -10.37
N ALA A 217 -6.57 18.01 -10.03
CA ALA A 217 -5.48 17.03 -10.07
C ALA A 217 -5.54 16.11 -11.30
N MET A 218 -6.57 16.22 -12.14
CA MET A 218 -6.74 15.37 -13.33
C MET A 218 -5.59 15.46 -14.33
N GLY A 219 -4.88 16.61 -14.38
CA GLY A 219 -3.68 16.77 -15.21
C GLY A 219 -2.52 15.88 -14.79
N SER A 220 -2.46 15.49 -13.52
CA SER A 220 -1.43 14.58 -12.99
C SER A 220 -1.83 13.11 -13.08
N TYR A 221 -3.08 12.79 -13.42
CA TYR A 221 -3.55 11.40 -13.50
C TYR A 221 -3.03 10.74 -14.77
N ALA A 222 -2.16 9.73 -14.63
CA ALA A 222 -1.71 8.93 -15.74
C ALA A 222 -2.88 8.23 -16.46
N TRP A 223 -2.67 7.91 -17.73
CA TRP A 223 -3.44 6.90 -18.43
C TRP A 223 -2.79 5.54 -18.22
N GLY A 224 -3.58 4.54 -17.85
CA GLY A 224 -3.14 3.15 -17.82
C GLY A 224 -3.24 2.52 -19.21
N TYR A 225 -2.46 1.48 -19.46
CA TYR A 225 -2.43 0.78 -20.75
C TYR A 225 -2.64 -0.72 -20.56
N GLY A 226 -3.80 -1.20 -21.00
CA GLY A 226 -4.18 -2.62 -20.91
C GLY A 226 -3.44 -3.51 -21.93
N LYS A 227 -3.84 -4.80 -21.99
CA LYS A 227 -3.24 -5.78 -22.93
C LYS A 227 -3.32 -5.37 -24.40
N ALA A 228 -4.42 -4.73 -24.80
CA ALA A 228 -4.63 -4.20 -26.15
C ALA A 228 -3.96 -2.83 -26.39
N ASP A 229 -3.14 -2.36 -25.44
CA ASP A 229 -2.47 -1.06 -25.45
C ASP A 229 -3.40 0.16 -25.56
N LYS A 230 -4.69 -0.03 -25.29
CA LYS A 230 -5.69 1.05 -25.22
C LYS A 230 -5.59 1.78 -23.89
N PRO A 231 -5.75 3.12 -23.89
CA PRO A 231 -5.82 3.90 -22.66
C PRO A 231 -7.03 3.46 -21.83
N ILE A 232 -6.80 3.24 -20.54
CA ILE A 232 -7.83 2.80 -19.60
C ILE A 232 -7.55 3.37 -18.22
N ARG A 233 -8.63 3.70 -17.51
CA ARG A 233 -8.64 3.96 -16.07
C ARG A 233 -9.69 3.07 -15.42
N VAL A 234 -9.53 2.79 -14.14
CA VAL A 234 -10.48 1.99 -13.36
C VAL A 234 -11.85 2.69 -13.32
N ASN A 235 -12.91 1.91 -13.54
CA ASN A 235 -14.29 2.37 -13.38
C ASN A 235 -14.76 2.12 -11.96
N PRO A 236 -15.76 2.89 -11.47
CA PRO A 236 -16.38 2.63 -10.19
C PRO A 236 -16.97 1.21 -10.09
N GLY A 237 -16.88 0.62 -8.90
CA GLY A 237 -17.42 -0.71 -8.60
C GLY A 237 -17.79 -0.85 -7.12
N MET A 238 -18.56 -1.89 -6.77
CA MET A 238 -18.92 -2.13 -5.38
C MET A 238 -17.67 -2.39 -4.52
N PHE A 239 -17.53 -1.63 -3.44
CA PHE A 239 -16.35 -1.58 -2.56
C PHE A 239 -15.03 -1.31 -3.29
N ASP A 240 -15.06 -0.54 -4.37
CA ASP A 240 -13.84 -0.15 -5.07
C ASP A 240 -12.91 0.68 -4.18
N ALA A 241 -13.41 1.70 -3.49
CA ALA A 241 -12.64 2.58 -2.62
C ALA A 241 -11.85 1.78 -1.57
N GLU A 242 -12.51 0.84 -0.90
CA GLU A 242 -11.97 -0.01 0.14
C GLU A 242 -10.92 -1.00 -0.40
N ALA A 243 -11.14 -1.55 -1.59
CA ALA A 243 -10.33 -2.67 -2.09
C ALA A 243 -9.25 -2.27 -3.10
N TYR A 244 -9.50 -1.29 -3.98
CA TYR A 244 -8.60 -0.98 -5.10
C TYR A 244 -8.69 0.45 -5.66
N GLY A 245 -9.41 1.35 -4.98
CA GLY A 245 -9.86 2.62 -5.54
C GLY A 245 -8.92 3.80 -5.32
N VAL A 246 -7.83 3.66 -4.55
CA VAL A 246 -6.91 4.78 -4.28
C VAL A 246 -6.02 5.05 -5.49
N LYS A 247 -5.87 6.34 -5.82
CA LYS A 247 -4.90 6.87 -6.79
C LYS A 247 -3.92 7.72 -6.00
N SER A 248 -2.63 7.48 -6.17
CA SER A 248 -1.60 8.22 -5.45
C SER A 248 -0.35 8.40 -6.30
N SER A 249 0.52 9.29 -5.84
CA SER A 249 1.82 9.55 -6.44
C SER A 249 2.93 8.76 -5.75
N ALA A 250 4.08 8.61 -6.40
CA ALA A 250 5.22 7.95 -5.77
C ALA A 250 5.74 8.76 -4.57
N ALA A 251 5.67 10.09 -4.63
CA ALA A 251 6.03 10.99 -3.54
C ALA A 251 5.13 10.83 -2.30
N ASP A 252 3.83 10.61 -2.48
CA ASP A 252 2.93 10.37 -1.34
C ASP A 252 3.05 8.94 -0.82
N MET A 253 3.13 7.95 -1.70
CA MET A 253 3.28 6.57 -1.29
C MET A 253 4.60 6.33 -0.52
N ILE A 254 5.69 7.03 -0.85
CA ILE A 254 6.93 6.91 -0.07
C ILE A 254 6.81 7.58 1.30
N ARG A 255 6.03 8.66 1.44
CA ARG A 255 5.68 9.23 2.77
C ARG A 255 4.86 8.26 3.60
N PHE A 256 3.91 7.55 2.98
CA PHE A 256 3.14 6.51 3.67
C PHE A 256 4.03 5.33 4.09
N VAL A 257 4.98 4.92 3.24
CA VAL A 257 5.98 3.91 3.59
C VAL A 257 6.87 4.39 4.74
N GLU A 258 7.39 5.62 4.69
CA GLU A 258 8.21 6.19 5.76
C GLU A 258 7.43 6.27 7.08
N ALA A 259 6.13 6.61 7.02
CA ALA A 259 5.26 6.56 8.19
C ALA A 259 5.14 5.16 8.81
N ASN A 260 5.20 4.11 7.99
CA ASN A 260 5.24 2.73 8.48
C ASN A 260 6.64 2.29 8.94
N ILE A 261 7.72 2.86 8.41
CA ILE A 261 9.10 2.57 8.88
C ILE A 261 9.35 3.25 10.23
N GLN A 262 8.92 4.50 10.37
CA GLN A 262 9.14 5.36 11.53
C GLN A 262 7.81 5.86 12.10
N PRO A 263 6.95 4.98 12.67
CA PRO A 263 5.67 5.41 13.24
C PRO A 263 5.83 6.35 14.45
N GLU A 264 7.01 6.37 15.08
CA GLU A 264 7.36 7.24 16.20
C GLU A 264 7.41 8.74 15.86
N GLN A 265 7.48 9.10 14.57
CA GLN A 265 7.36 10.50 14.13
C GLN A 265 5.93 11.04 14.29
N PHE A 266 4.95 10.17 14.54
CA PHE A 266 3.56 10.52 14.82
C PHE A 266 3.24 10.35 16.31
N ASP A 267 2.26 11.10 16.77
CA ASP A 267 1.75 10.99 18.13
C ASP A 267 0.36 10.32 18.18
N GLY A 268 0.06 9.79 19.36
CA GLY A 268 -1.30 9.40 19.73
C GLY A 268 -1.93 8.35 18.78
N PRO A 269 -3.18 8.56 18.34
CA PRO A 269 -3.90 7.55 17.58
C PRO A 269 -3.29 7.18 16.22
N VAL A 270 -2.61 8.11 15.54
CA VAL A 270 -2.02 7.84 14.21
C VAL A 270 -0.86 6.85 14.30
N ARG A 271 0.06 7.07 15.26
CA ARG A 271 1.15 6.15 15.54
C ARG A 271 0.66 4.73 15.84
N LYS A 272 -0.29 4.62 16.78
CA LYS A 272 -0.88 3.34 17.18
C LYS A 272 -1.60 2.65 16.02
N ALA A 273 -2.23 3.41 15.12
CA ALA A 273 -2.88 2.86 13.94
C ALA A 273 -1.88 2.21 12.98
N LEU A 274 -0.79 2.92 12.63
CA LEU A 274 0.29 2.43 11.77
C LEU A 274 0.90 1.15 12.36
N GLU A 275 1.31 1.23 13.62
CA GLU A 275 1.82 0.12 14.40
C GLU A 275 0.85 -1.09 14.48
N GLY A 276 -0.46 -0.83 14.56
CA GLY A 276 -1.50 -1.85 14.56
C GLY A 276 -1.61 -2.61 13.24
N THR A 277 -1.18 -2.02 12.12
CA THR A 277 -1.13 -2.70 10.81
C THR A 277 0.02 -3.69 10.68
N HIS A 278 0.99 -3.63 11.58
CA HIS A 278 2.16 -4.53 11.61
C HIS A 278 1.95 -5.78 12.46
N ILE A 279 0.81 -5.90 13.14
CA ILE A 279 0.46 -7.12 13.87
C ILE A 279 0.13 -8.24 12.87
N GLY A 280 0.79 -9.38 13.05
CA GLY A 280 0.48 -10.61 12.33
C GLY A 280 -0.67 -11.37 13.00
N TYR A 281 -1.63 -11.83 12.20
CA TYR A 281 -2.83 -12.52 12.69
C TYR A 281 -2.96 -13.95 12.19
N PHE A 282 -2.51 -14.24 10.96
CA PHE A 282 -2.57 -15.59 10.39
C PHE A 282 -1.27 -15.95 9.69
N ASP A 283 -0.79 -17.17 9.91
CA ASP A 283 0.29 -17.79 9.14
C ASP A 283 -0.29 -18.71 8.07
N THR A 284 0.13 -18.50 6.83
CA THR A 284 -0.28 -19.33 5.67
C THR A 284 0.76 -20.39 5.30
N GLY A 285 1.84 -20.48 6.07
CA GLY A 285 3.05 -21.23 5.72
C GLY A 285 3.90 -20.54 4.65
N LYS A 286 3.41 -19.49 3.96
CA LYS A 286 4.12 -18.72 2.92
C LYS A 286 4.37 -17.26 3.30
N MET A 287 3.42 -16.64 3.99
CA MET A 287 3.55 -15.32 4.59
C MET A 287 2.71 -15.22 5.87
N ILE A 288 3.03 -14.23 6.70
CA ILE A 288 2.17 -13.79 7.79
C ILE A 288 1.24 -12.67 7.29
N GLN A 289 -0.06 -12.83 7.52
CA GLN A 289 -1.08 -11.86 7.13
C GLN A 289 -1.30 -10.84 8.25
N GLY A 290 -1.07 -9.56 7.95
CA GLY A 290 -1.48 -8.41 8.76
C GLY A 290 -2.73 -7.73 8.19
N LEU A 291 -2.97 -6.47 8.59
CA LEU A 291 -4.07 -5.66 8.06
C LEU A 291 -3.64 -4.95 6.77
N GLY A 292 -4.05 -5.50 5.64
CA GLY A 292 -3.56 -5.08 4.32
C GLY A 292 -2.15 -5.61 4.04
N TRP A 293 -1.16 -5.29 4.88
CA TRP A 293 0.22 -5.72 4.72
C TRP A 293 0.41 -7.25 4.80
N GLU A 294 1.30 -7.76 3.95
CA GLU A 294 1.77 -9.14 3.95
C GLU A 294 3.23 -9.16 4.41
N GLN A 295 3.57 -10.03 5.36
CA GLN A 295 4.83 -9.97 6.09
C GLN A 295 5.69 -11.23 5.86
N CYS A 296 7.00 -11.05 5.75
CA CYS A 296 7.99 -12.13 5.67
C CYS A 296 9.21 -11.79 6.53
N PRO A 297 9.80 -12.75 7.27
CA PRO A 297 11.08 -12.54 7.95
C PRO A 297 12.15 -12.05 6.99
N TYR A 298 13.00 -11.12 7.43
CA TYR A 298 14.07 -10.53 6.66
C TYR A 298 15.46 -10.93 7.23
N PRO A 299 16.45 -11.29 6.39
CA PRO A 299 16.42 -11.31 4.92
C PRO A 299 15.54 -12.43 4.35
N VAL A 300 14.79 -12.11 3.29
CA VAL A 300 13.92 -13.06 2.58
C VAL A 300 14.55 -13.47 1.24
N SER A 301 14.49 -14.76 0.90
CA SER A 301 14.90 -15.23 -0.43
C SER A 301 13.90 -14.78 -1.50
N LEU A 302 14.37 -14.59 -2.73
CA LEU A 302 13.49 -14.24 -3.85
C LEU A 302 12.41 -15.31 -4.07
N GLU A 303 12.78 -16.59 -4.01
CA GLU A 303 11.86 -17.72 -4.13
C GLU A 303 10.73 -17.64 -3.10
N ARG A 304 11.06 -17.44 -1.81
CA ARG A 304 10.08 -17.33 -0.74
C ARG A 304 9.13 -16.14 -0.95
N LEU A 305 9.67 -15.01 -1.38
CA LEU A 305 8.89 -13.79 -1.63
C LEU A 305 7.94 -13.95 -2.83
N LEU A 306 8.39 -14.64 -3.89
CA LEU A 306 7.58 -14.99 -5.05
C LEU A 306 6.48 -15.99 -4.70
N ASP A 307 6.78 -17.00 -3.89
CA ASP A 307 5.78 -17.97 -3.40
C ASP A 307 4.68 -17.29 -2.59
N GLY A 308 5.06 -16.35 -1.71
CA GLY A 308 4.11 -15.57 -0.94
C GLY A 308 3.20 -14.67 -1.81
N ASN A 309 3.70 -14.20 -2.94
CA ASN A 309 2.94 -13.38 -3.89
C ASN A 309 2.45 -14.14 -5.12
N SER A 310 2.42 -15.48 -5.04
CA SER A 310 2.09 -16.35 -6.17
C SER A 310 0.63 -16.23 -6.59
N ARG A 311 0.33 -16.69 -7.81
CA ARG A 311 -1.05 -16.76 -8.30
C ARG A 311 -1.94 -17.63 -7.41
N THR A 312 -1.41 -18.73 -6.87
CA THR A 312 -2.13 -19.60 -5.93
C THR A 312 -2.54 -18.84 -4.66
N MET A 313 -1.66 -18.00 -4.11
CA MET A 313 -1.98 -17.17 -2.94
C MET A 313 -3.10 -16.14 -3.21
N ALA A 314 -3.29 -15.74 -4.47
CA ALA A 314 -4.29 -14.76 -4.88
C ALA A 314 -5.60 -15.36 -5.39
N MET A 315 -5.56 -16.54 -6.01
CA MET A 315 -6.70 -17.12 -6.74
C MET A 315 -7.38 -18.29 -6.02
N GLU A 316 -6.67 -18.96 -5.12
CA GLU A 316 -7.10 -20.20 -4.48
C GLU A 316 -7.33 -20.00 -2.97
N ALA A 317 -8.02 -20.96 -2.35
CA ALA A 317 -8.06 -21.07 -0.90
C ALA A 317 -6.72 -21.64 -0.41
N ASN A 318 -6.17 -21.04 0.65
CA ASN A 318 -4.89 -21.44 1.24
C ASN A 318 -5.11 -21.73 2.72
N PRO A 319 -4.48 -22.78 3.28
CA PRO A 319 -4.51 -23.02 4.72
C PRO A 319 -4.04 -21.77 5.48
N ALA A 320 -4.71 -21.46 6.59
CA ALA A 320 -4.36 -20.34 7.44
C ALA A 320 -4.48 -20.74 8.92
N THR A 321 -3.40 -20.55 9.67
CA THR A 321 -3.33 -20.83 11.10
C THR A 321 -3.35 -19.51 11.85
N ALA A 322 -4.32 -19.32 12.74
CA ALA A 322 -4.38 -18.14 13.58
C ALA A 322 -3.15 -18.06 14.50
N LEU A 323 -2.57 -16.87 14.61
CA LEU A 323 -1.56 -16.55 15.61
C LEU A 323 -2.29 -16.11 16.88
N ASN A 324 -2.14 -16.87 17.97
CA ASN A 324 -2.79 -16.58 19.24
C ASN A 324 -1.77 -16.61 20.39
N PRO A 325 -1.45 -15.45 21.01
CA PRO A 325 -1.98 -14.12 20.68
C PRO A 325 -1.45 -13.60 19.33
N PRO A 326 -2.20 -12.71 18.65
CA PRO A 326 -1.64 -11.93 17.54
C PRO A 326 -0.43 -11.15 18.02
N LYS A 327 0.63 -11.08 17.21
CA LYS A 327 1.86 -10.42 17.62
C LYS A 327 2.55 -9.69 16.49
N ARG A 328 3.36 -8.68 16.85
CA ARG A 328 4.35 -8.13 15.94
C ARG A 328 5.47 -9.15 15.71
N PRO A 329 6.18 -9.08 14.58
CA PRO A 329 7.37 -9.89 14.37
C PRO A 329 8.43 -9.62 15.44
N ASP A 330 9.16 -10.67 15.85
CA ASP A 330 10.21 -10.58 16.87
C ASP A 330 11.55 -10.04 16.31
N GLY A 331 11.65 -9.84 14.99
CA GLY A 331 12.86 -9.40 14.32
C GLY A 331 12.59 -8.79 12.96
N ALA A 332 13.69 -8.50 12.23
CA ALA A 332 13.64 -7.81 10.95
C ALA A 332 12.62 -8.42 10.00
N THR A 333 11.73 -7.58 9.45
CA THR A 333 10.59 -8.05 8.66
C THR A 333 10.40 -7.21 7.42
N LEU A 334 10.20 -7.89 6.29
CA LEU A 334 9.75 -7.26 5.05
C LEU A 334 8.23 -7.25 5.02
N TYR A 335 7.67 -6.05 4.93
CA TYR A 335 6.26 -5.80 4.67
C TYR A 335 6.10 -5.49 3.18
N ASN A 336 5.11 -6.07 2.53
CA ASN A 336 4.83 -5.74 1.14
C ASN A 336 3.35 -5.79 0.76
N LYS A 337 3.05 -5.19 -0.40
CA LYS A 337 1.77 -5.34 -1.08
C LYS A 337 1.90 -5.16 -2.59
N THR A 338 1.34 -6.09 -3.35
CA THR A 338 1.09 -5.92 -4.79
C THR A 338 -0.25 -5.25 -5.06
N GLY A 339 -0.31 -4.46 -6.13
CA GLY A 339 -1.51 -3.75 -6.55
C GLY A 339 -1.66 -3.68 -8.06
N SER A 340 -2.83 -4.00 -8.59
CA SER A 340 -3.09 -3.95 -10.03
C SER A 340 -4.50 -3.49 -10.32
N THR A 341 -4.66 -2.80 -11.45
CA THR A 341 -5.94 -2.62 -12.16
C THR A 341 -5.76 -3.13 -13.59
N ASN A 342 -6.73 -2.89 -14.47
CA ASN A 342 -6.60 -3.28 -15.89
C ASN A 342 -5.48 -2.52 -16.61
N GLY A 343 -5.19 -1.29 -16.18
CA GLY A 343 -4.20 -0.41 -16.81
C GLY A 343 -2.94 -0.17 -16.00
N PHE A 344 -2.89 -0.57 -14.73
CA PHE A 344 -1.83 -0.20 -13.81
C PHE A 344 -1.29 -1.40 -13.05
N GLY A 345 -0.02 -1.28 -12.66
CA GLY A 345 0.68 -2.24 -11.83
C GLY A 345 1.58 -1.53 -10.85
N GLY A 346 1.54 -1.95 -9.58
CA GLY A 346 2.42 -1.44 -8.55
C GLY A 346 2.85 -2.51 -7.57
N TYR A 347 3.90 -2.17 -6.83
CA TYR A 347 4.41 -2.94 -5.71
C TYR A 347 5.06 -2.00 -4.70
N VAL A 348 4.76 -2.22 -3.42
CA VAL A 348 5.35 -1.48 -2.31
C VAL A 348 5.95 -2.49 -1.34
N ALA A 349 7.19 -2.25 -0.91
CA ALA A 349 7.85 -3.07 0.10
C ALA A 349 8.79 -2.24 0.96
N PHE A 350 8.91 -2.58 2.25
CA PHE A 350 9.80 -1.90 3.19
C PHE A 350 10.25 -2.82 4.32
N VAL A 351 11.37 -2.46 4.94
CA VAL A 351 11.98 -3.17 6.08
C VAL A 351 12.29 -2.13 7.17
N PRO A 352 11.41 -1.97 8.18
CA PRO A 352 11.56 -0.94 9.22
C PRO A 352 12.93 -0.99 9.91
N GLU A 353 13.40 -2.18 10.26
CA GLU A 353 14.65 -2.40 11.00
C GLU A 353 15.91 -2.02 10.20
N LYS A 354 15.77 -1.92 8.87
CA LYS A 354 16.82 -1.47 7.96
C LYS A 354 16.60 -0.04 7.46
N LYS A 355 15.49 0.62 7.84
CA LYS A 355 15.10 1.96 7.40
C LYS A 355 15.12 2.13 5.88
N ILE A 356 14.67 1.11 5.17
CA ILE A 356 14.61 1.10 3.70
C ILE A 356 13.20 0.77 3.22
N GLY A 357 12.82 1.38 2.10
CA GLY A 357 11.54 1.12 1.44
C GLY A 357 11.55 1.50 -0.03
N VAL A 358 10.72 0.82 -0.82
CA VAL A 358 10.60 1.03 -2.26
C VAL A 358 9.13 1.05 -2.64
N VAL A 359 8.77 2.05 -3.43
CA VAL A 359 7.49 2.19 -4.11
C VAL A 359 7.74 2.11 -5.61
N MET A 360 7.02 1.22 -6.29
CA MET A 360 7.02 1.09 -7.74
C MET A 360 5.59 1.26 -8.25
N LEU A 361 5.35 2.26 -9.10
CA LEU A 361 4.05 2.53 -9.72
C LEU A 361 4.21 2.64 -11.23
N ALA A 362 3.46 1.83 -11.98
CA ALA A 362 3.54 1.75 -13.43
C ALA A 362 2.16 1.87 -14.08
N ASN A 363 2.09 2.53 -15.23
CA ASN A 363 0.86 2.64 -16.02
C ASN A 363 0.70 1.48 -17.03
N ARG A 364 1.11 0.29 -16.62
CA ARG A 364 0.77 -0.99 -17.23
C ARG A 364 0.69 -2.07 -16.16
N ASN A 365 -0.31 -2.94 -16.26
CA ASN A 365 -0.36 -4.16 -15.45
C ASN A 365 0.57 -5.24 -16.04
N PHE A 366 1.83 -5.26 -15.62
CA PHE A 366 2.80 -6.31 -15.94
C PHE A 366 2.93 -7.34 -14.79
N PRO A 367 3.48 -8.54 -15.00
CA PRO A 367 3.41 -9.63 -14.02
C PRO A 367 3.98 -9.29 -12.64
N ASN A 368 3.31 -9.72 -11.56
CA ASN A 368 3.79 -9.57 -10.19
C ASN A 368 5.23 -10.10 -9.98
N PRO A 369 5.63 -11.28 -10.50
CA PRO A 369 6.98 -11.78 -10.31
C PRO A 369 8.08 -10.79 -10.72
N GLU A 370 7.86 -10.00 -11.78
CA GLU A 370 8.86 -9.05 -12.26
C GLU A 370 8.96 -7.81 -11.38
N ARG A 371 7.82 -7.34 -10.85
CA ARG A 371 7.79 -6.27 -9.84
C ARG A 371 8.59 -6.67 -8.61
N ILE A 372 8.36 -7.90 -8.15
CA ILE A 372 8.97 -8.45 -6.94
C ILE A 372 10.47 -8.68 -7.15
N LYS A 373 10.88 -9.27 -8.28
CA LYS A 373 12.30 -9.45 -8.62
C LYS A 373 13.07 -8.13 -8.61
N ALA A 374 12.52 -7.10 -9.26
CA ALA A 374 13.18 -5.80 -9.30
C ALA A 374 13.29 -5.14 -7.93
N VAL A 375 12.19 -5.09 -7.16
CA VAL A 375 12.22 -4.48 -5.82
C VAL A 375 13.06 -5.28 -4.83
N HIS A 376 13.05 -6.62 -4.90
CA HIS A 376 13.92 -7.48 -4.09
C HIS A 376 15.41 -7.19 -4.38
N ALA A 377 15.78 -7.06 -5.67
CA ALA A 377 17.14 -6.71 -6.06
C ALA A 377 17.56 -5.32 -5.52
N ILE A 378 16.68 -4.32 -5.62
CA ILE A 378 16.91 -2.98 -5.08
C ILE A 378 17.11 -3.06 -3.56
N LEU A 379 16.15 -3.62 -2.81
CA LEU A 379 16.22 -3.72 -1.35
C LEU A 379 17.46 -4.49 -0.88
N LYS A 380 17.85 -5.57 -1.58
CA LYS A 380 19.06 -6.32 -1.28
C LYS A 380 20.31 -5.44 -1.39
N THR A 381 20.43 -4.64 -2.46
CA THR A 381 21.56 -3.72 -2.64
C THR A 381 21.56 -2.60 -1.59
N LEU A 382 20.38 -2.05 -1.23
CA LEU A 382 20.28 -1.02 -0.20
C LEU A 382 20.70 -1.55 1.17
N ALA A 383 20.25 -2.75 1.54
CA ALA A 383 20.56 -3.36 2.83
C ALA A 383 22.06 -3.68 3.01
N THR A 384 22.77 -4.02 1.92
CA THR A 384 24.23 -4.25 1.97
C THR A 384 25.05 -2.96 2.06
N ALA A 385 24.47 -1.81 1.72
CA ALA A 385 25.16 -0.52 1.80
C ALA A 385 24.98 0.17 3.17
N ALA A 386 24.06 -0.33 3.99
CA ALA A 386 23.75 0.16 5.33
C ALA A 386 24.49 -0.60 6.46
N GLU A 387 25.25 -1.64 6.10
CA GLU A 387 26.19 -2.37 6.97
C GLU A 387 27.60 -1.87 6.73
#